data_AF-A0A0Q7WIK6-F1
#
_entry.id   AF-A0A0Q7WIK6-F1
#
_cell.length_a   1.000
_cell.length_b   1.000
_cell.length_c   1.000
_cell.angle_alpha   90.00
_cell.angle_beta   90.00
_cell.angle_gamma   90.00
#
_symmetry.space_group_name_H-M   'P 1'
#
loop_
_entity.id
_entity.type
_entity.pdbx_description
1 polymer ?
#
loop_
_entity_poly.entity_id
_entity_poly.type
_entity_poly.pdbx_seq_one_letter_code
_entity_poly.pdbx_strand_id
1 'polypeptide(L)'
;MATGFEFFERDLKVATASLEPAEINRAVATFARKELARVISEGIASPTFERFVNGRQGAVEESYQAPGSIVYEFTNWPMVIVAALDELKKRGPRPRSGRFDSSYIVIAGGRTVVTDFTKIRADAEVIITNFQPYVRKAEVGRLGIPELRLFRGTARVLANRFRGAFTFESKFLDVRAGLHPSMPYHLKTRRSRDRISRKSGVLSYPSIIINPVS
;
A
#
# COMPACT_ATOMS: atom_id res chain seq x y z
N MET A 1 6.89 -5.80 -31.01
CA MET A 1 5.44 -5.87 -30.69
C MET A 1 5.01 -4.43 -30.46
N ALA A 2 4.23 -3.87 -31.38
CA ALA A 2 3.66 -2.53 -31.19
C ALA A 2 2.70 -2.58 -29.98
N THR A 3 2.97 -1.78 -28.96
CA THR A 3 2.08 -1.70 -27.79
C THR A 3 0.80 -0.97 -28.19
N GLY A 4 -0.32 -1.23 -27.50
CA GLY A 4 -1.61 -0.57 -27.80
C GLY A 4 -1.55 0.96 -27.79
N PHE A 5 -0.51 1.53 -27.17
CA PHE A 5 -0.22 2.96 -27.15
C PHE A 5 0.19 3.53 -28.51
N GLU A 6 1.01 2.82 -29.29
CA GLU A 6 1.44 3.29 -30.63
C GLU A 6 0.27 3.36 -31.62
N PHE A 7 -0.68 2.43 -31.49
CA PHE A 7 -1.92 2.46 -32.27
C PHE A 7 -2.80 3.65 -31.90
N PHE A 8 -2.95 3.93 -30.59
CA PHE A 8 -3.72 5.07 -30.12
C PHE A 8 -3.13 6.41 -30.61
N GLU A 9 -1.81 6.59 -30.54
CA GLU A 9 -1.16 7.81 -31.04
C GLU A 9 -1.38 8.03 -32.54
N ARG A 10 -1.33 6.94 -33.33
CA ARG A 10 -1.58 6.99 -34.77
C ARG A 10 -3.04 7.36 -35.08
N ASP A 11 -3.99 6.73 -34.40
CA ASP A 11 -5.42 6.99 -34.60
C ASP A 11 -5.79 8.41 -34.16
N LEU A 12 -5.21 8.90 -33.06
CA LEU A 12 -5.40 10.28 -32.60
C LEU A 12 -4.86 11.27 -33.64
N LYS A 13 -3.66 11.03 -34.17
CA LYS A 13 -3.05 11.88 -35.20
C LYS A 13 -3.88 11.95 -36.49
N VAL A 14 -4.51 10.85 -36.89
CA VAL A 14 -5.39 10.81 -38.06
C VAL A 14 -6.72 11.52 -37.77
N ALA A 15 -7.31 11.29 -36.59
CA ALA A 15 -8.61 11.88 -36.21
C ALA A 15 -8.54 13.40 -35.97
N THR A 16 -7.38 13.92 -35.57
CA THR A 16 -7.21 15.35 -35.27
C THR A 16 -6.52 16.14 -36.38
N ALA A 17 -6.26 15.55 -37.55
CA ALA A 17 -5.50 16.18 -38.63
C ALA A 17 -6.12 17.47 -39.20
N SER A 18 -7.40 17.71 -38.94
CA SER A 18 -8.17 18.88 -39.40
C SER A 18 -8.50 19.89 -38.30
N LEU A 19 -8.03 19.68 -37.07
CA LEU A 19 -8.29 20.56 -35.92
C LEU A 19 -7.07 21.42 -35.58
N GLU A 20 -7.31 22.63 -35.06
CA GLU A 20 -6.25 23.50 -34.55
C GLU A 20 -5.56 22.82 -33.34
N PRO A 21 -4.21 22.70 -33.33
CA PRO A 21 -3.45 22.06 -32.24
C PRO A 21 -3.80 22.58 -30.84
N ALA A 22 -4.07 23.88 -30.72
CA ALA A 22 -4.44 24.51 -29.46
C ALA A 22 -5.81 24.05 -28.94
N GLU A 23 -6.77 23.76 -29.83
CA GLU A 23 -8.09 23.26 -29.47
C GLU A 23 -8.03 21.80 -29.03
N ILE A 24 -7.25 20.98 -29.73
CA ILE A 24 -7.00 19.59 -29.36
C ILE A 24 -6.38 19.52 -27.97
N ASN A 25 -5.32 20.28 -27.71
CA ASN A 25 -4.63 20.25 -26.43
C ASN A 25 -5.56 20.65 -25.27
N ARG A 26 -6.39 21.68 -25.48
CA ARG A 26 -7.37 22.15 -24.49
C ARG A 26 -8.47 21.12 -24.24
N ALA A 27 -8.98 20.50 -25.29
CA ALA A 27 -10.02 19.47 -25.20
C ALA A 27 -9.50 18.25 -24.41
N VAL A 28 -8.29 17.78 -24.71
CA VAL A 28 -7.66 16.66 -24.00
C VAL A 28 -7.43 16.99 -22.52
N ALA A 29 -6.86 18.16 -22.20
CA ALA A 29 -6.65 18.58 -20.81
C ALA A 29 -7.97 18.70 -20.02
N THR A 30 -9.03 19.21 -20.66
CA THR A 30 -10.36 19.34 -20.04
C THR A 30 -10.99 17.97 -19.80
N PHE A 31 -10.91 17.07 -20.78
CA PHE A 31 -11.38 15.70 -20.67
C PHE A 31 -10.64 14.95 -19.54
N ALA A 32 -9.30 15.04 -19.51
CA ALA A 32 -8.49 14.38 -18.49
C ALA A 32 -8.84 14.83 -17.07
N ARG A 33 -9.07 16.13 -16.82
CA ARG A 33 -9.50 16.64 -15.50
C ARG A 33 -10.89 16.15 -15.12
N LYS A 34 -11.83 16.17 -16.07
CA LYS A 34 -13.20 15.70 -15.82
C LYS A 34 -13.20 14.22 -15.47
N GLU A 35 -12.44 13.42 -16.20
CA GLU A 35 -12.36 11.98 -15.98
C GLU A 35 -11.65 11.64 -14.66
N LEU A 36 -10.56 12.35 -14.33
CA LEU A 36 -9.90 12.24 -13.02
C LEU A 36 -10.88 12.54 -11.88
N ALA A 37 -11.62 13.64 -11.96
CA ALA A 37 -12.61 14.01 -10.94
C ALA A 37 -13.71 12.95 -10.81
N ARG A 38 -14.17 12.38 -11.94
CA ARG A 38 -15.16 11.31 -11.98
C ARG A 38 -14.64 10.06 -11.23
N VAL A 39 -13.48 9.53 -11.60
CA VAL A 39 -12.95 8.30 -10.99
C VAL A 39 -12.60 8.46 -9.51
N ILE A 40 -12.20 9.67 -9.07
CA ILE A 40 -12.02 9.98 -7.65
C ILE A 40 -13.38 10.01 -6.93
N SER A 41 -14.39 10.68 -7.51
CA SER A 41 -15.72 10.81 -6.90
C SER A 41 -16.45 9.46 -6.78
N GLU A 42 -16.24 8.56 -7.74
CA GLU A 42 -16.79 7.21 -7.74
C GLU A 42 -16.01 6.25 -6.81
N GLY A 43 -14.91 6.71 -6.20
CA GLY A 43 -14.07 5.89 -5.33
C GLY A 43 -13.26 4.82 -6.06
N ILE A 44 -13.17 4.89 -7.39
CA ILE A 44 -12.37 3.99 -8.23
C ILE A 44 -10.88 4.30 -8.05
N ALA A 45 -10.54 5.58 -7.93
CA ALA A 45 -9.17 6.08 -7.86
C ALA A 45 -8.91 6.87 -6.56
N SER A 46 -7.65 6.87 -6.12
CA SER A 46 -7.22 7.65 -4.95
C SER A 46 -7.18 9.15 -5.28
N PRO A 47 -7.57 10.05 -4.35
CA PRO A 47 -7.35 11.49 -4.51
C PRO A 47 -5.85 11.86 -4.51
N THR A 48 -4.99 10.95 -4.04
CA THR A 48 -3.54 11.08 -4.12
C THR A 48 -3.03 10.30 -5.33
N PHE A 49 -2.41 11.00 -6.27
CA PHE A 49 -1.89 10.42 -7.51
C PHE A 49 -0.63 11.16 -7.97
N GLU A 50 0.16 10.49 -8.79
CA GLU A 50 1.21 11.13 -9.57
C GLU A 50 0.70 11.39 -10.98
N ARG A 51 1.06 12.55 -11.53
CA ARG A 51 0.62 12.98 -12.87
C ARG A 51 1.83 13.10 -13.78
N PHE A 52 1.74 12.53 -14.97
CA PHE A 52 2.72 12.65 -16.02
C PHE A 52 2.06 13.23 -17.26
N VAL A 53 2.61 14.33 -17.79
CA VAL A 53 2.12 14.95 -19.02
C VAL A 53 3.25 14.89 -20.05
N ASN A 54 3.01 14.16 -21.14
CA ASN A 54 4.03 13.84 -22.15
C ASN A 54 5.33 13.33 -21.52
N GLY A 55 5.20 12.44 -20.53
CA GLY A 55 6.33 11.85 -19.79
C GLY A 55 6.95 12.75 -18.72
N ARG A 56 6.51 14.01 -18.56
CA ARG A 56 7.03 14.92 -17.52
C ARG A 56 6.22 14.79 -16.23
N GLN A 57 6.85 14.32 -15.17
CA GLN A 57 6.24 14.18 -13.85
C GLN A 57 5.86 15.55 -13.26
N GLY A 58 4.68 15.63 -12.66
CA GLY A 58 4.16 16.82 -11.97
C GLY A 58 3.71 17.97 -12.88
N ALA A 59 3.94 17.88 -14.20
CA ALA A 59 3.50 18.88 -15.16
C ALA A 59 1.98 19.05 -15.13
N VAL A 60 1.49 20.28 -15.35
CA VAL A 60 0.05 20.60 -15.40
C VAL A 60 -0.58 20.04 -16.66
N GLU A 61 -1.85 19.63 -16.61
CA GLU A 61 -2.58 19.04 -17.74
C GLU A 61 -2.57 19.97 -18.96
N GLU A 62 -2.62 21.29 -18.75
CA GLU A 62 -2.60 22.29 -19.81
C GLU A 62 -1.28 22.34 -20.59
N SER A 63 -0.21 21.76 -20.07
CA SER A 63 1.08 21.66 -20.77
C SER A 63 1.13 20.53 -21.81
N TYR A 64 0.05 19.76 -21.94
CA TYR A 64 -0.09 18.70 -22.93
C TYR A 64 0.10 19.22 -24.35
N GLN A 65 0.86 18.45 -25.14
CA GLN A 65 1.08 18.72 -26.56
C GLN A 65 0.78 17.45 -27.35
N ALA A 66 -0.15 17.54 -28.31
CA ALA A 66 -0.42 16.44 -29.21
C ALA A 66 0.72 16.26 -30.25
N PRO A 67 1.07 15.01 -30.62
CA PRO A 67 0.65 13.76 -29.98
C PRO A 67 1.39 13.54 -28.64
N GLY A 68 0.70 13.01 -27.65
CA GLY A 68 1.26 12.72 -26.34
C GLY A 68 0.24 12.04 -25.42
N SER A 69 0.51 12.00 -24.12
CA SER A 69 -0.42 11.41 -23.15
C SER A 69 -0.40 12.13 -21.80
N ILE A 70 -1.54 12.05 -21.10
CA ILE A 70 -1.66 12.42 -19.70
C ILE A 70 -1.93 11.14 -18.93
N VAL A 71 -0.99 10.75 -18.06
CA VAL A 71 -1.07 9.53 -17.26
C VAL A 71 -1.21 9.91 -15.80
N TYR A 72 -2.17 9.28 -15.12
CA TYR A 72 -2.36 9.37 -13.67
C TYR A 72 -2.04 8.01 -13.05
N GLU A 73 -1.07 7.99 -12.15
CA GLU A 73 -0.71 6.80 -11.39
C GLU A 73 -1.32 6.87 -10.00
N PHE A 74 -2.19 5.91 -9.70
CA PHE A 74 -2.92 5.83 -8.44
C PHE A 74 -2.39 4.69 -7.58
N THR A 75 -1.92 5.01 -6.38
CA THR A 75 -1.63 3.98 -5.36
C THR A 75 -2.86 3.79 -4.48
N ASN A 76 -3.57 2.66 -4.64
CA ASN A 76 -4.76 2.37 -3.84
C ASN A 76 -4.40 1.68 -2.51
N TRP A 77 -3.85 2.46 -1.57
CA TRP A 77 -3.55 1.99 -0.22
C TRP A 77 -4.75 1.39 0.53
N PRO A 78 -5.96 2.01 0.52
CA PRO A 78 -7.12 1.44 1.18
C PRO A 78 -7.40 0.00 0.75
N MET A 79 -7.39 -0.28 -0.55
CA MET A 79 -7.66 -1.63 -1.08
C MET A 79 -6.63 -2.66 -0.57
N VAL A 80 -5.34 -2.33 -0.64
CA VAL A 80 -4.27 -3.27 -0.26
C VAL A 80 -4.24 -3.51 1.24
N ILE A 81 -4.40 -2.45 2.04
CA ILE A 81 -4.37 -2.54 3.51
C ILE A 81 -5.57 -3.31 4.03
N VAL A 82 -6.78 -3.04 3.52
CA VAL A 82 -7.99 -3.79 3.89
C VAL A 82 -7.83 -5.27 3.53
N ALA A 83 -7.36 -5.58 2.32
CA ALA A 83 -7.10 -6.96 1.90
C ALA A 83 -6.08 -7.66 2.82
N ALA A 84 -5.06 -6.94 3.27
CA ALA A 84 -4.06 -7.48 4.18
C ALA A 84 -4.63 -7.73 5.58
N LEU A 85 -5.41 -6.80 6.12
CA LEU A 85 -6.08 -6.94 7.41
C LEU A 85 -7.06 -8.10 7.41
N ASP A 86 -7.84 -8.28 6.35
CA ASP A 86 -8.80 -9.37 6.23
C ASP A 86 -8.11 -10.74 6.15
N GLU A 87 -7.02 -10.84 5.36
CA GLU A 87 -6.24 -12.08 5.27
C GLU A 87 -5.54 -12.40 6.60
N LEU A 88 -5.05 -11.38 7.32
CA LEU A 88 -4.49 -11.53 8.67
C LEU A 88 -5.54 -12.06 9.66
N LYS A 89 -6.73 -11.46 9.72
CA LYS A 89 -7.84 -11.92 10.57
C LYS A 89 -8.24 -13.35 10.25
N LYS A 90 -8.34 -13.70 8.96
CA LYS A 90 -8.67 -15.06 8.49
C LYS A 90 -7.63 -16.11 8.95
N ARG A 91 -6.36 -15.73 9.03
CA ARG A 91 -5.24 -16.60 9.46
C ARG A 91 -4.99 -16.57 10.96
N GLY A 92 -5.53 -15.57 11.64
CA GLY A 92 -5.35 -15.36 13.07
C GLY A 92 -5.88 -16.50 13.92
N PRO A 93 -5.46 -16.58 15.19
CA PRO A 93 -6.09 -17.46 16.16
C PRO A 93 -7.53 -16.98 16.33
N ARG A 94 -8.51 -17.88 16.22
CA ARG A 94 -9.92 -17.53 16.47
C ARG A 94 -10.09 -17.16 17.95
N PRO A 95 -10.22 -15.88 18.33
CA PRO A 95 -10.31 -15.51 19.73
C PRO A 95 -11.76 -15.66 20.17
N ARG A 96 -11.99 -16.10 21.41
CA ARG A 96 -13.34 -16.07 22.01
C ARG A 96 -13.89 -14.65 22.20
N SER A 97 -13.04 -13.62 22.12
CA SER A 97 -13.37 -12.23 22.46
C SER A 97 -13.08 -11.20 21.36
N GLY A 98 -12.62 -11.60 20.17
CA GLY A 98 -12.25 -10.69 19.08
C GLY A 98 -11.00 -9.80 19.32
N ARG A 99 -10.44 -9.80 20.54
CA ARG A 99 -9.32 -8.92 20.92
C ARG A 99 -8.11 -9.00 20.00
N PHE A 100 -7.78 -10.17 19.47
CA PHE A 100 -6.65 -10.28 18.55
C PHE A 100 -6.90 -9.52 17.25
N ASP A 101 -8.08 -9.70 16.65
CA ASP A 101 -8.47 -9.09 15.38
C ASP A 101 -8.62 -7.57 15.49
N SER A 102 -9.00 -7.07 16.67
CA SER A 102 -9.09 -5.63 16.94
C SER A 102 -7.74 -4.98 17.28
N SER A 103 -6.65 -5.76 17.33
CA SER A 103 -5.34 -5.26 17.77
C SER A 103 -4.33 -5.07 16.65
N TYR A 104 -4.77 -5.20 15.39
CA TYR A 104 -3.95 -4.82 14.26
C TYR A 104 -3.84 -3.30 14.16
N ILE A 105 -2.65 -2.82 13.86
CA ILE A 105 -2.36 -1.41 13.59
C ILE A 105 -1.63 -1.30 12.26
N VAL A 106 -1.84 -0.16 11.61
CA VAL A 106 -1.21 0.20 10.35
C VAL A 106 -0.34 1.41 10.61
N ILE A 107 0.92 1.33 10.19
CA ILE A 107 1.93 2.38 10.36
C ILE A 107 2.35 2.84 8.97
N ALA A 108 2.28 4.14 8.70
CA ALA A 108 2.75 4.73 7.46
C ALA A 108 4.05 5.51 7.66
N GLY A 109 4.98 5.41 6.70
CA GLY A 109 6.29 6.08 6.73
C GLY A 109 7.15 5.70 7.94
N GLY A 110 6.90 4.53 8.54
CA GLY A 110 7.62 4.00 9.70
C GLY A 110 7.45 4.79 11.01
N ARG A 111 6.53 5.76 11.08
CA ARG A 111 6.47 6.73 12.19
C ARG A 111 5.08 7.02 12.75
N THR A 112 4.03 6.81 11.97
CA THR A 112 2.69 7.26 12.34
C THR A 112 1.70 6.11 12.24
N VAL A 113 0.97 5.83 13.32
CA VAL A 113 -0.19 4.94 13.26
C VAL A 113 -1.32 5.67 12.54
N VAL A 114 -1.84 5.04 11.49
CA VAL A 114 -2.88 5.61 10.63
C VAL A 114 -4.15 4.78 10.71
N THR A 115 -5.29 5.47 10.71
CA THR A 115 -6.63 4.88 10.65
C THR A 115 -7.38 5.24 9.38
N ASP A 116 -6.98 6.35 8.74
CA ASP A 116 -7.49 6.81 7.45
C ASP A 116 -6.45 6.53 6.36
N PHE A 117 -6.69 5.46 5.60
CA PHE A 117 -5.75 4.97 4.57
C PHE A 117 -5.75 5.82 3.29
N THR A 118 -6.74 6.70 3.12
CA THR A 118 -6.85 7.56 1.93
C THR A 118 -5.83 8.70 1.91
N LYS A 119 -5.25 9.01 3.08
CA LYS A 119 -4.27 10.08 3.29
C LYS A 119 -2.83 9.58 3.26
N ILE A 120 -2.62 8.29 3.00
CA ILE A 120 -1.28 7.73 2.88
C ILE A 120 -0.70 8.16 1.53
N ARG A 121 0.50 8.74 1.54
CA ARG A 121 1.21 9.12 0.32
C ARG A 121 1.44 7.89 -0.58
N ALA A 122 1.39 8.10 -1.89
CA ALA A 122 1.57 7.04 -2.88
C ALA A 122 2.90 6.27 -2.69
N ASP A 123 3.98 6.99 -2.37
CA ASP A 123 5.34 6.50 -2.19
C ASP A 123 5.66 5.93 -0.79
N ALA A 124 4.68 5.92 0.12
CA ALA A 124 4.94 5.58 1.52
C ALA A 124 5.25 4.08 1.73
N GLU A 125 6.14 3.77 2.67
CA GLU A 125 6.20 2.43 3.27
C GLU A 125 5.02 2.24 4.22
N VAL A 126 4.30 1.12 4.11
CA VAL A 126 3.24 0.74 5.03
C VAL A 126 3.63 -0.53 5.79
N ILE A 127 3.53 -0.47 7.12
CA ILE A 127 3.80 -1.59 8.01
C ILE A 127 2.50 -1.98 8.73
N ILE A 128 2.13 -3.26 8.65
CA ILE A 128 0.99 -3.81 9.39
C ILE A 128 1.53 -4.76 10.46
N THR A 129 1.16 -4.53 11.71
CA THR A 129 1.52 -5.38 12.86
C THR A 129 0.36 -5.51 13.84
N ASN A 130 0.55 -6.26 14.93
CA ASN A 130 -0.43 -6.41 16.00
C ASN A 130 0.23 -6.08 17.34
N PHE A 131 -0.34 -5.17 18.13
CA PHE A 131 0.29 -4.71 19.37
C PHE A 131 0.16 -5.70 20.54
N GLN A 132 -0.59 -6.80 20.39
CA GLN A 132 -0.73 -7.78 21.48
C GLN A 132 0.59 -8.53 21.70
N PRO A 133 1.08 -8.67 22.95
CA PRO A 133 2.34 -9.35 23.24
C PRO A 133 2.40 -10.82 22.78
N TYR A 134 1.24 -11.46 22.63
CA TYR A 134 1.13 -12.85 22.21
C TYR A 134 1.09 -13.02 20.68
N VAL A 135 1.09 -11.96 19.88
CA VAL A 135 1.16 -12.07 18.40
C VAL A 135 2.40 -12.85 17.96
N ARG A 136 3.53 -12.68 18.65
CA ARG A 136 4.73 -13.44 18.35
C ARG A 136 4.51 -14.93 18.52
N LYS A 137 3.80 -15.33 19.57
CA LYS A 137 3.45 -16.75 19.81
C LYS A 137 2.55 -17.28 18.70
N ALA A 138 1.67 -16.45 18.14
CA ALA A 138 0.86 -16.80 16.97
C ALA A 138 1.73 -17.10 15.75
N GLU A 139 2.66 -16.20 15.41
CA GLU A 139 3.52 -16.34 14.23
C GLU A 139 4.49 -17.53 14.34
N VAL A 140 5.06 -17.79 15.53
CA VAL A 140 6.00 -18.91 15.74
C VAL A 140 5.31 -20.23 16.09
N GLY A 141 4.01 -20.33 15.83
CA GLY A 141 3.28 -21.59 15.89
C GLY A 141 2.85 -22.10 17.28
N ARG A 142 2.83 -21.23 18.30
CA ARG A 142 2.54 -21.61 19.71
C ARG A 142 1.11 -21.34 20.18
N LEU A 143 0.19 -20.97 19.28
CA LEU A 143 -1.22 -20.68 19.58
C LEU A 143 -2.21 -21.47 18.71
N GLY A 144 -1.87 -22.71 18.35
CA GLY A 144 -2.73 -23.54 17.49
C GLY A 144 -2.79 -23.07 16.03
N ILE A 145 -1.89 -22.19 15.63
CA ILE A 145 -1.67 -21.75 14.25
C ILE A 145 -0.37 -22.40 13.77
N PRO A 146 -0.28 -22.93 12.55
CA PRO A 146 0.98 -23.36 11.97
C PRO A 146 2.01 -22.24 11.91
N GLU A 147 3.29 -22.59 12.11
CA GLU A 147 4.40 -21.63 12.08
C GLU A 147 4.42 -20.84 10.76
N LEU A 148 4.68 -19.54 10.86
CA LEU A 148 4.78 -18.61 9.73
C LEU A 148 3.52 -18.53 8.84
N ARG A 149 2.38 -19.08 9.29
CA ARG A 149 1.13 -19.02 8.53
C ARG A 149 0.49 -17.65 8.56
N LEU A 150 0.71 -16.87 9.62
CA LEU A 150 0.01 -15.61 9.87
C LEU A 150 0.61 -14.46 9.05
N PHE A 151 1.74 -13.86 9.45
CA PHE A 151 2.31 -12.71 8.74
C PHE A 151 3.02 -13.14 7.46
N ARG A 152 3.93 -14.12 7.51
CA ARG A 152 4.62 -14.60 6.31
C ARG A 152 3.66 -15.23 5.29
N GLY A 153 2.70 -16.01 5.77
CA GLY A 153 1.67 -16.59 4.91
C GLY A 153 0.77 -15.54 4.26
N THR A 154 0.39 -14.48 4.99
CA THR A 154 -0.36 -13.36 4.42
C THR A 154 0.47 -12.61 3.38
N ALA A 155 1.72 -12.26 3.69
CA ALA A 155 2.63 -11.59 2.75
C ALA A 155 2.73 -12.36 1.42
N ARG A 156 2.84 -13.69 1.47
CA ARG A 156 2.88 -14.55 0.27
C ARG A 156 1.59 -14.48 -0.56
N VAL A 157 0.42 -14.47 0.08
CA VAL A 157 -0.87 -14.37 -0.64
C VAL A 157 -1.01 -13.00 -1.29
N LEU A 158 -0.69 -11.94 -0.57
CA LEU A 158 -0.79 -10.58 -1.08
C LEU A 158 0.22 -10.31 -2.20
N ALA A 159 1.45 -10.81 -2.08
CA ALA A 159 2.46 -10.71 -3.14
C ALA A 159 2.01 -11.37 -4.45
N ASN A 160 1.24 -12.45 -4.36
CA ASN A 160 0.63 -13.06 -5.55
C ASN A 160 -0.55 -12.23 -6.07
N ARG A 161 -1.41 -11.71 -5.19
CA ARG A 161 -2.62 -10.96 -5.56
C ARG A 161 -2.32 -9.59 -6.17
N PHE A 162 -1.32 -8.89 -5.66
CA PHE A 162 -0.96 -7.52 -6.04
C PHE A 162 0.40 -7.46 -6.75
N ARG A 163 0.76 -8.54 -7.46
CA ARG A 163 2.01 -8.64 -8.22
C ARG A 163 2.13 -7.48 -9.21
N GLY A 164 3.29 -6.84 -9.23
CA GLY A 164 3.59 -5.72 -10.14
C GLY A 164 3.13 -4.36 -9.63
N ALA A 165 2.29 -4.29 -8.60
CA ALA A 165 1.87 -3.03 -7.97
C ALA A 165 2.52 -2.82 -6.60
N PHE A 166 2.68 -3.88 -5.81
CA PHE A 166 3.26 -3.81 -4.47
C PHE A 166 4.21 -4.97 -4.18
N THR A 167 5.21 -4.70 -3.34
CA THR A 167 6.06 -5.72 -2.70
C THR A 167 5.59 -5.96 -1.28
N PHE A 168 5.72 -7.21 -0.81
CA PHE A 168 5.32 -7.61 0.54
C PHE A 168 6.42 -8.41 1.21
N GLU A 169 6.86 -7.97 2.37
CA GLU A 169 7.89 -8.64 3.16
C GLU A 169 7.42 -8.91 4.58
N SER A 170 7.69 -10.10 5.12
CA SER A 170 7.42 -10.42 6.52
C SER A 170 8.69 -10.35 7.34
N LYS A 171 8.72 -9.48 8.36
CA LYS A 171 9.86 -9.28 9.25
C LYS A 171 9.41 -9.17 10.72
N PHE A 172 10.31 -9.54 11.63
CA PHE A 172 10.17 -9.18 13.05
C PHE A 172 10.83 -7.83 13.27
N LEU A 173 10.03 -6.82 13.63
CA LEU A 173 10.47 -5.45 13.81
C LEU A 173 10.59 -5.09 15.29
N ASP A 174 11.57 -4.26 15.61
CA ASP A 174 11.61 -3.54 16.88
C ASP A 174 10.78 -2.26 16.75
N VAL A 175 9.76 -2.10 17.57
CA VAL A 175 8.82 -0.98 17.47
C VAL A 175 9.16 0.02 18.56
N ARG A 176 9.46 1.24 18.13
CA ARG A 176 9.88 2.34 19.02
C ARG A 176 8.77 2.73 20.00
N ALA A 177 9.18 3.19 21.17
CA ALA A 177 8.28 3.81 22.14
C ALA A 177 7.58 5.04 21.54
N GLY A 178 6.35 5.29 21.98
CA GLY A 178 5.53 6.42 21.52
C GLY A 178 4.71 6.16 20.26
N LEU A 179 4.92 5.05 19.54
CA LEU A 179 4.12 4.71 18.36
C LEU A 179 2.71 4.25 18.73
N HIS A 180 2.58 3.45 19.79
CA HIS A 180 1.30 3.00 20.33
C HIS A 180 1.42 2.81 21.85
N PRO A 181 0.41 3.13 22.68
CA PRO A 181 0.51 3.05 24.14
C PRO A 181 0.89 1.67 24.70
N SER A 182 0.59 0.61 23.95
CA SER A 182 0.95 -0.79 24.32
C SER A 182 2.28 -1.28 23.74
N MET A 183 3.06 -0.42 23.09
CA MET A 183 4.32 -0.76 22.43
C MET A 183 5.43 0.21 22.82
N PRO A 184 6.67 -0.25 23.05
CA PRO A 184 7.10 -1.65 23.05
C PRO A 184 6.66 -2.43 24.30
N TYR A 185 6.39 -3.72 24.14
CA TYR A 185 6.18 -4.62 25.27
C TYR A 185 7.52 -5.07 25.85
N HIS A 186 7.76 -4.76 27.12
CA HIS A 186 8.93 -5.22 27.85
C HIS A 186 8.76 -6.68 28.30
N LEU A 187 9.74 -7.52 27.96
CA LEU A 187 9.71 -8.93 28.36
C LEU A 187 9.96 -9.07 29.86
N LYS A 188 9.09 -9.84 30.53
CA LYS A 188 9.24 -10.16 31.96
C LYS A 188 10.52 -10.93 32.27
N THR A 189 11.09 -11.65 31.29
CA THR A 189 12.33 -12.42 31.45
C THR A 189 13.25 -12.22 30.25
N ARG A 190 14.56 -12.21 30.48
CA ARG A 190 15.58 -12.07 29.42
C ARG A 190 15.86 -13.37 28.65
N ARG A 191 15.07 -14.44 28.87
CA ARG A 191 15.28 -15.78 28.27
C ARG A 191 14.74 -15.90 26.83
N SER A 192 14.69 -14.81 26.06
CA SER A 192 14.20 -14.87 24.68
C SER A 192 15.19 -15.59 23.75
N ARG A 193 14.69 -16.52 22.94
CA ARG A 193 15.45 -17.14 21.83
C ARG A 193 15.60 -16.18 20.64
N ASP A 194 14.86 -15.06 20.62
CA ASP A 194 14.99 -14.00 19.63
C ASP A 194 16.22 -13.13 19.86
N ARG A 195 17.01 -12.86 18.81
CA ARG A 195 18.21 -12.02 18.92
C ARG A 195 17.86 -10.56 19.29
N ILE A 196 16.83 -9.99 18.66
CA ILE A 196 16.42 -8.59 18.90
C ILE A 196 15.95 -8.47 20.34
N SER A 197 14.99 -9.31 20.76
CA SER A 197 14.45 -9.22 22.12
C SER A 197 15.44 -9.59 23.23
N ARG A 198 16.42 -10.45 22.96
CA ARG A 198 17.48 -10.75 23.94
C ARG A 198 18.38 -9.54 24.17
N LYS A 199 18.67 -8.77 23.11
CA LYS A 199 19.54 -7.59 23.17
C LYS A 199 18.83 -6.38 23.78
N SER A 200 17.59 -6.12 23.37
CA SER A 200 16.83 -4.93 23.81
C SER A 200 15.99 -5.13 25.07
N GLY A 201 15.67 -6.39 25.44
CA GLY A 201 14.66 -6.67 26.48
C GLY A 201 13.22 -6.38 26.05
N VAL A 202 13.02 -6.01 24.79
CA VAL A 202 11.73 -5.64 24.19
C VAL A 202 11.27 -6.73 23.21
N LEU A 203 9.97 -7.00 23.18
CA LEU A 203 9.39 -7.92 22.20
C LEU A 203 9.57 -7.39 20.76
N SER A 204 10.10 -8.21 19.86
CA SER A 204 10.02 -7.94 18.42
C SER A 204 8.71 -8.44 17.85
N TYR A 205 8.09 -7.62 17.00
CA TYR A 205 6.74 -7.80 16.50
C TYR A 205 6.77 -8.32 15.06
N PRO A 206 6.12 -9.47 14.76
CA PRO A 206 5.93 -9.90 13.39
C PRO A 206 5.09 -8.85 12.65
N SER A 207 5.53 -8.50 11.46
CA SER A 207 4.98 -7.40 10.68
C SER A 207 5.03 -7.74 9.19
N ILE A 208 4.06 -7.22 8.44
CA ILE A 208 4.13 -7.16 6.97
C ILE A 208 4.55 -5.74 6.60
N ILE A 209 5.61 -5.62 5.81
CA ILE A 209 6.06 -4.39 5.19
C ILE A 209 5.56 -4.40 3.75
N ILE A 210 4.93 -3.32 3.32
CA ILE A 210 4.34 -3.14 2.01
C ILE A 210 4.95 -1.89 1.39
N ASN A 211 5.50 -2.02 0.20
CA ASN A 211 6.01 -0.89 -0.59
C ASN A 211 5.39 -0.92 -1.98
N PRO A 212 5.08 0.24 -2.58
CA PRO A 212 4.73 0.30 -3.99
C PRO A 212 5.92 -0.17 -4.85
N VAL A 213 5.63 -0.79 -5.99
CA VAL A 213 6.65 -1.07 -7.00
C VAL A 213 6.91 0.24 -7.74
N SER A 214 8.15 0.71 -7.71
CA SER A 214 8.65 1.85 -8.50
C SER A 214 9.06 1.43 -9.91
#